data_AF-A0AAW1K301-F1
#
_entry.id   AF-A0AAW1K301-F1
#
_cell.length_a   1.000
_cell.length_b   1.000
_cell.length_c   1.000
_cell.angle_alpha   90.00
_cell.angle_beta   90.00
_cell.angle_gamma   90.00
#
_symmetry.space_group_name_H-M   'P 1'
#
loop_
_entity.id
_entity.type
_entity.pdbx_description
1 polymer ?
#
loop_
_entity_poly.entity_id
_entity_poly.type
_entity_poly.pdbx_seq_one_letter_code
_entity_poly.pdbx_strand_id
1 'polypeptide(L)'
;MNQQEVKERAEFFKKQRENRIRKQIADNINLRKEIELQEKIKHEDMLEHRRMKKKELLDCIAKDKALRDHMEKEEAEIDEVVQIFDEAKKNIECLRKQKDKEILHETIAKRAIAGNFIITEKQAKDEAYFKCIERAQEECAKREEEKTQKKIEKQQQLKEERQEDYRKYLEREEKARAAEKELRRWEMLNRQKQHEVTKEYDVEQREADWKKTLKIRQQIEERRKYDKAEREETMQSDDYILAQIEDDEFFGYADSLVKHCEKQGRPTYPIKKVVEAYKKVNMLDEKRDKDCESYLEDKYAKRRGVMVNTSPGKMCHHPRTDPNYRRCKCQKERIFK
;
A
#
# COMPACT_ATOMS: atom_id res chain seq x y z
N MET A 1 221.75 -9.85 47.62
CA MET A 1 220.87 -11.01 47.35
C MET A 1 219.79 -11.01 48.44
N ASN A 2 218.50 -11.17 48.15
CA ASN A 2 217.91 -12.11 47.20
C ASN A 2 216.86 -11.49 46.26
N GLN A 3 217.13 -11.56 44.95
CA GLN A 3 216.21 -11.25 43.85
C GLN A 3 215.03 -12.26 43.72
N GLN A 4 214.92 -13.24 44.63
CA GLN A 4 213.84 -14.22 44.70
C GLN A 4 212.58 -13.67 45.40
N GLU A 5 212.73 -12.87 46.46
CA GLU A 5 211.58 -12.34 47.24
C GLU A 5 210.72 -11.34 46.44
N VAL A 6 211.33 -10.63 45.47
CA VAL A 6 210.63 -9.67 44.61
C VAL A 6 209.78 -10.38 43.54
N LYS A 7 210.21 -11.55 43.05
CA LYS A 7 209.47 -12.34 42.06
C LYS A 7 208.26 -13.05 42.68
N GLU A 8 208.40 -13.58 43.88
CA GLU A 8 207.31 -14.26 44.59
C GLU A 8 206.17 -13.30 44.97
N ARG A 9 206.48 -12.06 45.38
CA ARG A 9 205.46 -11.02 45.62
C ARG A 9 204.71 -10.63 44.35
N ALA A 10 205.40 -10.51 43.21
CA ALA A 10 204.76 -10.16 41.94
C ALA A 10 203.82 -11.27 41.43
N GLU A 11 204.18 -12.54 41.61
CA GLU A 11 203.32 -13.68 41.27
C GLU A 11 202.11 -13.81 42.19
N PHE A 12 202.26 -13.52 43.49
CA PHE A 12 201.16 -13.50 44.44
C PHE A 12 200.09 -12.45 44.06
N PHE A 13 200.51 -11.22 43.70
CA PHE A 13 199.57 -10.18 43.26
C PHE A 13 198.90 -10.51 41.92
N LYS A 14 199.59 -11.17 40.99
CA LYS A 14 198.97 -11.66 39.74
C LYS A 14 197.88 -12.71 40.03
N LYS A 15 198.18 -13.73 40.84
CA LYS A 15 197.20 -14.75 41.25
C LYS A 15 195.99 -14.16 41.99
N GLN A 16 196.21 -13.17 42.85
CA GLN A 16 195.12 -12.52 43.58
C GLN A 16 194.21 -11.69 42.66
N ARG A 17 194.78 -11.02 41.65
CA ARG A 17 194.03 -10.28 40.63
C ARG A 17 193.23 -11.23 39.73
N GLU A 18 193.82 -12.33 39.28
CA GLU A 18 193.13 -13.37 38.51
C GLU A 18 191.98 -14.00 39.29
N ASN A 19 192.16 -14.29 40.58
CA ASN A 19 191.09 -14.81 41.43
C ASN A 19 189.95 -13.81 41.65
N ARG A 20 190.24 -12.51 41.78
CA ARG A 20 189.18 -11.48 41.84
C ARG A 20 188.41 -11.40 40.52
N ILE A 21 189.11 -11.43 39.39
CA ILE A 21 188.48 -11.43 38.06
C ILE A 21 187.61 -12.69 37.88
N ARG A 22 188.10 -13.87 38.27
CA ARG A 22 187.31 -15.12 38.21
C ARG A 22 186.07 -15.07 39.08
N LYS A 23 186.14 -14.52 40.29
CA LYS A 23 184.96 -14.32 41.16
C LYS A 23 183.96 -13.35 40.54
N GLN A 24 184.41 -12.19 40.04
CA GLN A 24 183.53 -11.23 39.37
C GLN A 24 182.87 -11.80 38.10
N ILE A 25 183.57 -12.65 37.36
CA ILE A 25 183.00 -13.36 36.21
C ILE A 25 181.94 -14.37 36.68
N ALA A 26 182.21 -15.14 37.74
CA ALA A 26 181.25 -16.09 38.31
C ALA A 26 179.99 -15.39 38.86
N ASP A 27 180.16 -14.27 39.56
CA ASP A 27 179.05 -13.46 40.10
C ASP A 27 178.22 -12.86 38.97
N ASN A 28 178.84 -12.35 37.90
CA ASN A 28 178.11 -11.87 36.72
C ASN A 28 177.35 -12.99 35.99
N ILE A 29 177.91 -14.21 35.93
CA ILE A 29 177.22 -15.37 35.37
C ILE A 29 176.02 -15.76 36.24
N ASN A 30 176.16 -15.74 37.56
CA ASN A 30 175.06 -16.04 38.48
C ASN A 30 173.95 -14.98 38.42
N LEU A 31 174.31 -13.69 38.39
CA LEU A 31 173.34 -12.60 38.26
C LEU A 31 172.54 -12.69 36.94
N ARG A 32 173.20 -13.08 35.83
CA ARG A 32 172.50 -13.35 34.56
C ARG A 32 171.52 -14.51 34.67
N LYS A 33 171.91 -15.61 35.34
CA LYS A 33 171.02 -16.75 35.57
C LYS A 33 169.82 -16.38 36.45
N GLU A 34 170.01 -15.54 37.47
CA GLU A 34 168.92 -15.06 38.31
C GLU A 34 167.96 -14.15 37.54
N ILE A 35 168.48 -13.25 36.69
CA ILE A 35 167.67 -12.42 35.80
C ILE A 35 166.87 -13.29 34.82
N GLU A 36 167.50 -14.27 34.18
CA GLU A 36 166.82 -15.22 33.28
C GLU A 36 165.74 -16.04 34.01
N LEU A 37 165.98 -16.42 35.26
CA LEU A 37 165.00 -17.14 36.08
C LEU A 37 163.81 -16.25 36.44
N GLN A 38 164.05 -14.99 36.82
CA GLN A 38 162.99 -14.01 37.09
C GLN A 38 162.16 -13.70 35.85
N GLU A 39 162.78 -13.63 34.68
CA GLU A 39 162.06 -13.45 33.41
C GLU A 39 161.18 -14.65 33.07
N LYS A 40 161.64 -15.88 33.34
CA LYS A 40 160.83 -17.10 33.18
C LYS A 40 159.62 -17.10 34.12
N ILE A 41 159.81 -16.77 35.39
CA ILE A 41 158.71 -16.69 36.37
C ILE A 41 157.69 -15.62 35.95
N LYS A 42 158.14 -14.41 35.57
CA LYS A 42 157.25 -13.36 35.07
C LYS A 42 156.49 -13.78 33.81
N HIS A 43 157.14 -14.51 32.91
CA HIS A 43 156.49 -15.04 31.71
C HIS A 43 155.45 -16.12 32.05
N GLU A 44 155.74 -17.01 33.01
CA GLU A 44 154.79 -18.01 33.53
C GLU A 44 153.58 -17.34 34.21
N ASP A 45 153.80 -16.35 35.07
CA ASP A 45 152.74 -15.57 35.72
C ASP A 45 151.84 -14.84 34.70
N MET A 46 152.44 -14.25 33.65
CA MET A 46 151.68 -13.64 32.57
C MET A 46 150.82 -14.67 31.81
N LEU A 47 151.34 -15.87 31.57
CA LEU A 47 150.60 -16.96 30.93
C LEU A 47 149.46 -17.46 31.83
N GLU A 48 149.69 -17.62 33.12
CA GLU A 48 148.66 -17.99 34.09
C GLU A 48 147.57 -16.92 34.20
N HIS A 49 147.94 -15.65 34.29
CA HIS A 49 146.99 -14.54 34.33
C HIS A 49 146.15 -14.49 33.04
N ARG A 50 146.76 -14.74 31.87
CA ARG A 50 146.03 -14.86 30.59
C ARG A 50 145.09 -16.06 30.57
N ARG A 51 145.46 -17.20 31.17
CA ARG A 51 144.59 -18.38 31.29
C ARG A 51 143.40 -18.11 32.21
N MET A 52 143.61 -17.43 33.35
CA MET A 52 142.54 -17.05 34.28
C MET A 52 141.54 -16.10 33.62
N LYS A 53 142.03 -15.02 32.99
CA LYS A 53 141.17 -14.10 32.20
C LYS A 53 140.39 -14.80 31.11
N LYS A 54 141.00 -15.78 30.42
CA LYS A 54 140.31 -16.57 29.40
C LYS A 54 139.19 -17.43 30.00
N LYS A 55 139.41 -18.04 31.17
CA LYS A 55 138.38 -18.79 31.89
C LYS A 55 137.24 -17.88 32.34
N GLU A 56 137.54 -16.75 32.97
CA GLU A 56 136.54 -15.77 33.40
C GLU A 56 135.69 -15.28 32.22
N LEU A 57 136.31 -14.98 31.08
CA LEU A 57 135.60 -14.58 29.87
C LEU A 57 134.67 -15.70 29.37
N LEU A 58 135.13 -16.95 29.36
CA LEU A 58 134.31 -18.09 28.96
C LEU A 58 133.14 -18.32 29.92
N ASP A 59 133.36 -18.17 31.22
CA ASP A 59 132.32 -18.29 32.24
C ASP A 59 131.30 -17.16 32.13
N CYS A 60 131.73 -15.93 31.84
CA CYS A 60 130.83 -14.82 31.55
C CYS A 60 129.98 -15.10 30.29
N ILE A 61 130.60 -15.58 29.21
CA ILE A 61 129.87 -15.95 27.98
C ILE A 61 128.85 -17.08 28.26
N ALA A 62 129.22 -18.07 29.08
CA ALA A 62 128.32 -19.16 29.45
C ALA A 62 127.12 -18.67 30.28
N LYS A 63 127.36 -17.77 31.24
CA LYS A 63 126.30 -17.15 32.06
C LYS A 63 125.37 -16.27 31.21
N ASP A 64 125.92 -15.47 30.31
CA ASP A 64 125.12 -14.65 29.38
C ASP A 64 124.24 -15.51 28.47
N LYS A 65 124.76 -16.63 27.96
CA LYS A 65 123.96 -17.60 27.18
C LYS A 65 122.84 -18.20 28.02
N ALA A 66 123.14 -18.70 29.22
CA ALA A 66 122.13 -19.27 30.10
C ALA A 66 121.03 -18.26 30.47
N LEU A 67 121.38 -16.99 30.63
CA LEU A 67 120.43 -15.92 30.93
C LEU A 67 119.55 -15.60 29.72
N ARG A 68 120.10 -15.59 28.49
CA ARG A 68 119.30 -15.47 27.26
C ARG A 68 118.35 -16.65 27.08
N ASP A 69 118.83 -17.87 27.26
CA ASP A 69 117.99 -19.08 27.15
C ASP A 69 116.87 -19.08 28.20
N HIS A 70 117.11 -18.50 29.39
CA HIS A 70 116.08 -18.32 30.42
C HIS A 70 115.05 -17.28 30.00
N MET A 71 115.49 -16.11 29.50
CA MET A 71 114.60 -15.07 29.02
C MET A 71 113.74 -15.54 27.84
N GLU A 72 114.30 -16.29 26.89
CA GLU A 72 113.53 -16.86 25.77
C GLU A 72 112.44 -17.83 26.26
N LYS A 73 112.69 -18.59 27.34
CA LYS A 73 111.67 -19.46 27.95
C LYS A 73 110.60 -18.65 28.67
N GLU A 74 110.98 -17.62 29.42
CA GLU A 74 110.01 -16.73 30.07
C GLU A 74 109.14 -16.01 29.05
N GLU A 75 109.70 -15.53 27.93
CA GLU A 75 108.95 -14.93 26.83
C GLU A 75 107.98 -15.94 26.19
N ALA A 76 108.42 -17.18 25.96
CA ALA A 76 107.56 -18.23 25.43
C ALA A 76 106.40 -18.59 26.39
N GLU A 77 106.66 -18.69 27.69
CA GLU A 77 105.63 -18.93 28.71
C GLU A 77 104.64 -17.77 28.79
N ILE A 78 105.11 -16.52 28.68
CA ILE A 78 104.24 -15.33 28.63
C ILE A 78 103.35 -15.38 27.39
N ASP A 79 103.89 -15.74 26.23
CA ASP A 79 103.12 -15.85 24.99
C ASP A 79 102.05 -16.94 25.08
N GLU A 80 102.35 -18.09 25.69
CA GLU A 80 101.36 -19.16 25.95
C GLU A 80 100.24 -18.67 26.87
N VAL A 81 100.58 -17.94 27.94
CA VAL A 81 99.59 -17.37 28.86
C VAL A 81 98.70 -16.35 28.13
N VAL A 82 99.27 -15.49 27.28
CA VAL A 82 98.52 -14.52 26.47
C VAL A 82 97.53 -15.24 25.55
N GLN A 83 97.95 -16.34 24.90
CA GLN A 83 97.08 -17.14 24.04
C GLN A 83 95.90 -17.73 24.81
N ILE A 84 96.14 -18.31 25.99
CA ILE A 84 95.09 -18.86 26.86
C ILE A 84 94.08 -17.77 27.24
N PHE A 85 94.56 -16.56 27.58
CA PHE A 85 93.67 -15.45 27.91
C PHE A 85 92.84 -14.98 26.72
N ASP A 86 93.42 -14.94 25.52
CA ASP A 86 92.70 -14.52 24.32
C ASP A 86 91.66 -15.56 23.87
N GLU A 87 91.95 -16.85 24.01
CA GLU A 87 90.96 -17.91 23.84
C GLU A 87 89.83 -17.82 24.86
N ALA A 88 90.15 -17.60 26.13
CA ALA A 88 89.16 -17.40 27.19
C ALA A 88 88.26 -16.18 26.91
N LYS A 89 88.83 -15.05 26.47
CA LYS A 89 88.06 -13.87 26.06
C LYS A 89 87.11 -14.18 24.90
N LYS A 90 87.59 -14.85 23.85
CA LYS A 90 86.75 -15.26 22.71
C LYS A 90 85.60 -16.16 23.15
N ASN A 91 85.87 -17.11 24.05
CA ASN A 91 84.84 -17.98 24.60
C ASN A 91 83.78 -17.20 25.41
N ILE A 92 84.22 -16.28 26.26
CA ILE A 92 83.31 -15.40 27.03
C ILE A 92 82.47 -14.54 26.08
N GLU A 93 83.05 -13.98 25.02
CA GLU A 93 82.31 -13.20 24.03
C GLU A 93 81.28 -14.04 23.26
N CYS A 94 81.63 -15.27 22.87
CA CYS A 94 80.70 -16.21 22.25
C CYS A 94 79.52 -16.53 23.18
N LEU A 95 79.79 -16.80 24.47
CA LEU A 95 78.74 -17.05 25.47
C LEU A 95 77.84 -15.83 25.68
N ARG A 96 78.40 -14.62 25.75
CA ARG A 96 77.62 -13.38 25.81
C ARG A 96 76.69 -13.24 24.61
N LYS A 97 77.22 -13.42 23.39
CA LYS A 97 76.41 -13.37 22.16
C LYS A 97 75.31 -14.44 22.12
N GLN A 98 75.55 -15.63 22.66
CA GLN A 98 74.51 -16.67 22.79
C GLN A 98 73.42 -16.25 23.78
N LYS A 99 73.80 -15.73 24.96
CA LYS A 99 72.85 -15.23 25.96
C LYS A 99 72.02 -14.07 25.44
N ASP A 100 72.61 -13.15 24.70
CA ASP A 100 71.88 -12.03 24.09
C ASP A 100 70.84 -12.54 23.08
N LYS A 101 71.18 -13.56 22.28
CA LYS A 101 70.22 -14.20 21.37
C LYS A 101 69.09 -14.90 22.12
N GLU A 102 69.40 -15.63 23.20
CA GLU A 102 68.39 -16.26 24.05
C GLU A 102 67.40 -15.23 24.62
N ILE A 103 67.91 -14.13 25.18
CA ILE A 103 67.09 -13.03 25.71
C ILE A 103 66.22 -12.43 24.60
N LEU A 104 66.79 -12.19 23.41
CA LEU A 104 66.01 -11.70 22.27
C LEU A 104 64.89 -12.68 21.89
N HIS A 105 65.17 -13.98 21.80
CA HIS A 105 64.15 -14.98 21.52
C HIS A 105 63.05 -15.03 22.58
N GLU A 106 63.40 -14.95 23.87
CA GLU A 106 62.41 -14.88 24.95
C GLU A 106 61.54 -13.63 24.86
N THR A 107 62.12 -12.46 24.54
CA THR A 107 61.35 -11.23 24.38
C THR A 107 60.39 -11.30 23.19
N ILE A 108 60.82 -11.91 22.08
CA ILE A 108 59.97 -12.15 20.91
C ILE A 108 58.84 -13.12 21.28
N ALA A 109 59.13 -14.21 22.00
CA ALA A 109 58.12 -15.17 22.44
C ALA A 109 57.09 -14.53 23.38
N LYS A 110 57.53 -13.72 24.35
CA LYS A 110 56.63 -12.94 25.23
C LYS A 110 55.74 -11.98 24.45
N ARG A 111 56.28 -11.28 23.45
CA ARG A 111 55.50 -10.41 22.55
C ARG A 111 54.47 -11.19 21.72
N ALA A 112 54.84 -12.37 21.21
CA ALA A 112 53.92 -13.23 20.46
C ALA A 112 52.75 -13.71 21.34
N ILE A 113 53.02 -14.13 22.57
CA ILE A 113 51.98 -14.52 23.55
C ILE A 113 51.03 -13.35 23.83
N ALA A 114 51.58 -12.15 24.10
CA ALA A 114 50.77 -10.96 24.33
C ALA A 114 49.94 -10.57 23.09
N GLY A 115 50.53 -10.68 21.89
CA GLY A 115 49.82 -10.45 20.62
C GLY A 115 48.66 -11.41 20.42
N ASN A 116 48.87 -12.71 20.65
CA ASN A 116 47.81 -13.72 20.57
C ASN A 116 46.69 -13.45 21.57
N PHE A 117 47.02 -13.06 22.81
CA PHE A 117 46.01 -12.70 23.81
C PHE A 117 45.13 -11.54 23.34
N ILE A 118 45.71 -10.47 22.79
CA ILE A 118 44.96 -9.33 22.25
C ILE A 118 44.05 -9.75 21.08
N ILE A 119 44.53 -10.63 20.20
CA ILE A 119 43.73 -11.15 19.08
C ILE A 119 42.53 -11.94 19.61
N THR A 120 42.75 -12.85 20.57
CA THR A 120 41.65 -13.64 21.16
C THR A 120 40.65 -12.77 21.90
N GLU A 121 41.09 -11.73 22.60
CA GLU A 121 40.20 -10.79 23.30
C GLU A 121 39.34 -9.99 22.31
N LYS A 122 39.94 -9.54 21.19
CA LYS A 122 39.21 -8.87 20.12
C LYS A 122 38.16 -9.78 19.48
N GLN A 123 38.53 -11.02 19.13
CA GLN A 123 37.60 -12.00 18.59
C GLN A 123 36.43 -12.27 19.55
N ALA A 124 36.69 -12.43 20.84
CA ALA A 124 35.65 -12.61 21.85
C ALA A 124 34.71 -11.40 21.96
N LYS A 125 35.25 -10.17 21.88
CA LYS A 125 34.44 -8.94 21.87
C LYS A 125 33.58 -8.82 20.61
N ASP A 126 34.15 -9.13 19.45
CA ASP A 126 33.45 -9.09 18.17
C ASP A 126 32.32 -10.13 18.15
N GLU A 127 32.57 -11.37 18.59
CA GLU A 127 31.54 -12.40 18.72
C GLU A 127 30.41 -12.00 19.68
N ALA A 128 30.73 -11.39 20.81
CA ALA A 128 29.73 -10.88 21.75
C ALA A 128 28.89 -9.75 21.11
N TYR A 129 29.53 -8.86 20.35
CA TYR A 129 28.86 -7.79 19.62
C TYR A 129 27.92 -8.33 18.54
N PHE A 130 28.37 -9.32 17.75
CA PHE A 130 27.53 -9.98 16.74
C PHE A 130 26.32 -10.69 17.37
N LYS A 131 26.49 -11.40 18.49
CA LYS A 131 25.38 -12.02 19.23
C LYS A 131 24.36 -10.98 19.73
N CYS A 132 24.82 -9.80 20.15
CA CYS A 132 23.92 -8.71 20.53
C CYS A 132 23.15 -8.16 19.34
N ILE A 133 23.80 -7.99 18.18
CA ILE A 133 23.14 -7.56 16.94
C ILE A 133 22.09 -8.59 16.51
N GLU A 134 22.43 -9.88 16.51
CA GLU A 134 21.52 -10.96 16.12
C GLU A 134 20.26 -10.97 16.98
N ARG A 135 20.41 -10.87 18.32
CA ARG A 135 19.25 -10.74 19.23
C ARG A 135 18.40 -9.50 18.93
N ALA A 136 19.03 -8.35 18.65
CA ALA A 136 18.31 -7.13 18.31
C ALA A 136 17.55 -7.25 16.97
N GLN A 137 18.11 -7.99 15.99
CA GLN A 137 17.45 -8.30 14.73
C GLN A 137 16.25 -9.23 14.94
N GLU A 138 16.40 -10.28 15.75
CA GLU A 138 15.31 -11.19 16.11
C GLU A 138 14.16 -10.46 16.84
N GLU A 139 14.48 -9.57 17.79
CA GLU A 139 13.48 -8.75 18.47
C GLU A 139 12.75 -7.80 17.51
N CYS A 140 13.48 -7.18 16.57
CA CYS A 140 12.88 -6.35 15.53
C CYS A 140 11.95 -7.17 14.63
N ALA A 141 12.39 -8.34 14.16
CA ALA A 141 11.60 -9.23 13.33
C ALA A 141 10.29 -9.66 14.03
N LYS A 142 10.37 -10.08 15.30
CA LYS A 142 9.19 -10.42 16.11
C LYS A 142 8.21 -9.25 16.23
N ARG A 143 8.70 -8.03 16.46
CA ARG A 143 7.86 -6.83 16.52
C ARG A 143 7.19 -6.52 15.17
N GLU A 144 7.87 -6.76 14.06
CA GLU A 144 7.29 -6.60 12.73
C GLU A 144 6.22 -7.65 12.45
N GLU A 145 6.48 -8.91 12.78
CA GLU A 145 5.51 -10.00 12.68
C GLU A 145 4.24 -9.69 13.48
N GLU A 146 4.35 -9.28 14.74
CA GLU A 146 3.21 -8.87 15.56
C GLU A 146 2.42 -7.71 14.94
N LYS A 147 3.11 -6.70 14.36
CA LYS A 147 2.45 -5.59 13.67
C LYS A 147 1.72 -6.07 12.42
N THR A 148 2.28 -7.02 11.67
CA THR A 148 1.62 -7.58 10.49
C THR A 148 0.41 -8.42 10.87
N GLN A 149 0.50 -9.24 11.92
CA GLN A 149 -0.62 -10.02 12.45
C GLN A 149 -1.76 -9.11 12.90
N LYS A 150 -1.49 -8.07 13.70
CA LYS A 150 -2.50 -7.08 14.11
C LYS A 150 -3.17 -6.38 12.93
N LYS A 151 -2.42 -6.09 11.86
CA LYS A 151 -2.99 -5.53 10.62
C LYS A 151 -3.92 -6.52 9.93
N ILE A 152 -3.53 -7.79 9.85
CA ILE A 152 -4.34 -8.86 9.25
C ILE A 152 -5.63 -9.06 10.06
N GLU A 153 -5.53 -9.18 11.38
CA GLU A 153 -6.69 -9.31 12.29
C GLU A 153 -7.65 -8.13 12.13
N LYS A 154 -7.13 -6.90 12.13
CA LYS A 154 -7.96 -5.70 11.91
C LYS A 154 -8.63 -5.72 10.54
N GLN A 155 -7.94 -6.17 9.49
CA GLN A 155 -8.54 -6.30 8.17
C GLN A 155 -9.63 -7.38 8.11
N GLN A 156 -9.47 -8.47 8.85
CA GLN A 156 -10.48 -9.53 8.98
C GLN A 156 -11.71 -9.01 9.72
N GLN A 157 -11.52 -8.34 10.86
CA GLN A 157 -12.61 -7.70 11.62
C GLN A 157 -13.40 -6.71 10.74
N LEU A 158 -12.70 -5.82 10.02
CA LEU A 158 -13.36 -4.88 9.08
C LEU A 158 -14.07 -5.56 7.90
N LYS A 159 -13.68 -6.79 7.54
CA LYS A 159 -14.41 -7.58 6.54
C LYS A 159 -15.67 -8.18 7.15
N GLU A 160 -15.58 -8.70 8.36
CA GLU A 160 -16.71 -9.26 9.10
C GLU A 160 -17.77 -8.18 9.40
N GLU A 161 -17.36 -7.02 9.92
CA GLU A 161 -18.25 -5.87 10.16
C GLU A 161 -18.99 -5.44 8.88
N ARG A 162 -18.29 -5.34 7.75
CA ARG A 162 -18.91 -5.02 6.46
C ARG A 162 -19.92 -6.08 6.01
N GLN A 163 -19.62 -7.35 6.24
CA GLN A 163 -20.56 -8.43 5.92
C GLN A 163 -21.78 -8.40 6.83
N GLU A 164 -21.61 -8.14 8.13
CA GLU A 164 -22.72 -8.00 9.07
C GLU A 164 -23.60 -6.81 8.75
N ASP A 165 -23.01 -5.66 8.44
CA ASP A 165 -23.73 -4.46 8.05
C ASP A 165 -24.52 -4.69 6.76
N TYR A 166 -23.93 -5.38 5.78
CA TYR A 166 -24.63 -5.76 4.56
C TYR A 166 -25.80 -6.72 4.83
N ARG A 167 -25.63 -7.71 5.72
CA ARG A 167 -26.73 -8.60 6.13
C ARG A 167 -27.85 -7.82 6.82
N LYS A 168 -27.51 -6.93 7.76
CA LYS A 168 -28.49 -6.06 8.43
C LYS A 168 -29.22 -5.14 7.44
N TYR A 169 -28.51 -4.63 6.43
CA TYR A 169 -29.11 -3.85 5.35
C TYR A 169 -30.14 -4.68 4.56
N LEU A 170 -29.76 -5.88 4.12
CA LEU A 170 -30.66 -6.77 3.39
C LEU A 170 -31.90 -7.15 4.22
N GLU A 171 -31.74 -7.47 5.51
CA GLU A 171 -32.86 -7.73 6.42
C GLU A 171 -33.82 -6.53 6.54
N ARG A 172 -33.28 -5.30 6.60
CA ARG A 172 -34.10 -4.08 6.64
C ARG A 172 -34.86 -3.89 5.32
N GLU A 173 -34.21 -4.11 4.17
CA GLU A 173 -34.89 -4.03 2.87
C GLU A 173 -35.98 -5.10 2.71
N GLU A 174 -35.75 -6.32 3.18
CA GLU A 174 -36.76 -7.38 3.15
C GLU A 174 -37.96 -7.04 4.02
N LYS A 175 -37.73 -6.54 5.25
CA LYS A 175 -38.80 -6.05 6.14
C LYS A 175 -39.56 -4.89 5.51
N ALA A 176 -38.87 -3.93 4.90
CA ALA A 176 -39.50 -2.81 4.20
C ALA A 176 -40.36 -3.28 3.02
N ARG A 177 -39.84 -4.21 2.20
CA ARG A 177 -40.61 -4.81 1.09
C ARG A 177 -41.80 -5.62 1.57
N ALA A 178 -41.69 -6.33 2.68
CA ALA A 178 -42.81 -7.05 3.28
C ALA A 178 -43.91 -6.08 3.76
N ALA A 179 -43.52 -5.01 4.47
CA ALA A 179 -44.43 -3.96 4.92
C ALA A 179 -45.12 -3.26 3.74
N GLU A 180 -44.40 -2.96 2.66
CA GLU A 180 -44.98 -2.36 1.45
C GLU A 180 -46.00 -3.28 0.78
N LYS A 181 -45.70 -4.59 0.69
CA LYS A 181 -46.65 -5.59 0.17
C LYS A 181 -47.92 -5.67 1.02
N GLU A 182 -47.77 -5.63 2.34
CA GLU A 182 -48.90 -5.63 3.26
C GLU A 182 -49.75 -4.35 3.12
N LEU A 183 -49.10 -3.19 3.04
CA LEU A 183 -49.76 -1.90 2.81
C LEU A 183 -50.53 -1.90 1.50
N ARG A 184 -49.96 -2.39 0.39
CA ARG A 184 -50.66 -2.54 -0.89
C ARG A 184 -51.87 -3.46 -0.81
N ARG A 185 -51.78 -4.57 -0.06
CA ARG A 185 -52.93 -5.47 0.18
C ARG A 185 -54.03 -4.76 0.96
N TRP A 186 -53.66 -4.01 2.00
CA TRP A 186 -54.59 -3.23 2.79
C TRP A 186 -55.29 -2.14 1.97
N GLU A 187 -54.54 -1.40 1.14
CA GLU A 187 -55.10 -0.40 0.22
C GLU A 187 -56.08 -1.03 -0.77
N MET A 188 -55.76 -2.19 -1.34
CA MET A 188 -56.64 -2.90 -2.26
C MET A 188 -57.96 -3.29 -1.58
N LEU A 189 -57.89 -3.87 -0.38
CA LEU A 189 -59.08 -4.22 0.41
C LEU A 189 -59.92 -2.99 0.74
N ASN A 190 -59.30 -1.87 1.10
CA ASN A 190 -60.02 -0.63 1.36
C ASN A 190 -60.69 -0.06 0.11
N ARG A 191 -60.03 -0.09 -1.05
CA ARG A 191 -60.66 0.30 -2.32
C ARG A 191 -61.86 -0.58 -2.66
N GLN A 192 -61.77 -1.89 -2.41
CA GLN A 192 -62.89 -2.80 -2.61
C GLN A 192 -64.06 -2.47 -1.69
N LYS A 193 -63.80 -2.28 -0.38
CA LYS A 193 -64.83 -1.85 0.58
C LYS A 193 -65.49 -0.53 0.17
N GLN A 194 -64.70 0.47 -0.20
CA GLN A 194 -65.23 1.76 -0.68
C GLN A 194 -66.10 1.60 -1.92
N HIS A 195 -65.68 0.74 -2.85
CA HIS A 195 -66.42 0.47 -4.07
C HIS A 195 -67.73 -0.29 -3.79
N GLU A 196 -67.75 -1.22 -2.84
CA GLU A 196 -68.98 -1.87 -2.37
C GLU A 196 -69.96 -0.85 -1.75
N VAL A 197 -69.48 0.00 -0.84
CA VAL A 197 -70.29 1.07 -0.24
C VAL A 197 -70.84 2.03 -1.31
N THR A 198 -70.02 2.40 -2.29
CA THR A 198 -70.44 3.28 -3.39
C THR A 198 -71.51 2.59 -4.24
N LYS A 199 -71.37 1.30 -4.53
CA LYS A 199 -72.37 0.52 -5.27
C LYS A 199 -73.70 0.44 -4.53
N GLU A 200 -73.67 0.19 -3.22
CA GLU A 200 -74.87 0.17 -2.37
C GLU A 200 -75.58 1.53 -2.43
N TYR A 201 -74.84 2.62 -2.23
CA TYR A 201 -75.36 3.97 -2.37
C TYR A 201 -75.96 4.25 -3.75
N ASP A 202 -75.31 3.83 -4.84
CA ASP A 202 -75.82 4.00 -6.20
C ASP A 202 -77.11 3.19 -6.47
N VAL A 203 -77.27 2.04 -5.81
CA VAL A 203 -78.52 1.26 -5.87
C VAL A 203 -79.62 1.98 -5.10
N GLU A 204 -79.34 2.44 -3.88
CA GLU A 204 -80.30 3.20 -3.06
C GLU A 204 -80.77 4.47 -3.76
N GLN A 205 -79.85 5.22 -4.39
CA GLN A 205 -80.19 6.41 -5.19
C GLN A 205 -81.08 6.06 -6.39
N ARG A 206 -80.76 4.99 -7.12
CA ARG A 206 -81.59 4.53 -8.24
C ARG A 206 -82.99 4.13 -7.79
N GLU A 207 -83.11 3.44 -6.66
CA GLU A 207 -84.42 3.10 -6.09
C GLU A 207 -85.20 4.33 -5.64
N ALA A 208 -84.53 5.30 -5.01
CA ALA A 208 -85.14 6.55 -4.60
C ALA A 208 -85.65 7.35 -5.81
N ASP A 209 -84.86 7.45 -6.87
CA ASP A 209 -85.26 8.13 -8.11
C ASP A 209 -86.36 7.39 -8.86
N TRP A 210 -86.35 6.05 -8.84
CA TRP A 210 -87.44 5.25 -9.38
C TRP A 210 -88.75 5.48 -8.62
N LYS A 211 -88.70 5.51 -7.27
CA LYS A 211 -89.86 5.85 -6.42
C LYS A 211 -90.38 7.25 -6.72
N LYS A 212 -89.50 8.25 -6.88
CA LYS A 212 -89.90 9.60 -7.30
C LYS A 212 -90.58 9.58 -8.67
N THR A 213 -90.01 8.86 -9.63
CA THR A 213 -90.56 8.73 -10.98
C THR A 213 -91.94 8.09 -10.98
N LEU A 214 -92.14 7.02 -10.18
CA LEU A 214 -93.44 6.38 -10.00
C LEU A 214 -94.48 7.33 -9.39
N LYS A 215 -94.10 8.08 -8.35
CA LYS A 215 -94.99 9.10 -7.75
C LYS A 215 -95.42 10.15 -8.77
N ILE A 216 -94.48 10.65 -9.59
CA ILE A 216 -94.80 11.60 -10.67
C ILE A 216 -95.74 10.97 -11.70
N ARG A 217 -95.53 9.70 -12.07
CA ARG A 217 -96.44 8.99 -13.00
C ARG A 217 -97.85 8.86 -12.44
N GLN A 218 -97.98 8.48 -11.17
CA GLN A 218 -99.28 8.40 -10.48
C GLN A 218 -99.99 9.76 -10.47
N GLN A 219 -99.28 10.84 -10.13
CA GLN A 219 -99.84 12.20 -10.19
C GLN A 219 -100.30 12.60 -11.59
N ILE A 220 -99.57 12.19 -12.64
CA ILE A 220 -99.98 12.44 -14.04
C ILE A 220 -101.24 11.63 -14.39
N GLU A 221 -101.33 10.37 -13.96
CA GLU A 221 -102.52 9.54 -14.19
C GLU A 221 -103.74 10.04 -13.45
N GLU A 222 -103.59 10.48 -12.19
CA GLU A 222 -104.65 11.11 -11.41
C GLU A 222 -105.14 12.39 -12.08
N ARG A 223 -104.23 13.26 -12.51
CA ARG A 223 -104.58 14.46 -13.30
C ARG A 223 -105.33 14.09 -14.57
N ARG A 224 -104.87 13.08 -15.33
CA ARG A 224 -105.58 12.63 -16.53
C ARG A 224 -106.99 12.11 -16.26
N LYS A 225 -107.20 11.40 -15.14
CA LYS A 225 -108.52 10.93 -14.73
C LYS A 225 -109.42 12.11 -14.36
N TYR A 226 -108.89 13.08 -13.63
CA TYR A 226 -109.59 14.32 -13.28
C TYR A 226 -109.97 15.10 -14.56
N ASP A 227 -109.01 15.37 -15.44
CA ASP A 227 -109.24 16.06 -16.72
C ASP A 227 -110.26 15.32 -17.61
N LYS A 228 -110.29 13.98 -17.57
CA LYS A 228 -111.28 13.19 -18.32
C LYS A 228 -112.68 13.32 -17.71
N ALA A 229 -112.80 13.26 -16.39
CA ALA A 229 -114.06 13.45 -15.68
C ALA A 229 -114.63 14.85 -15.91
N GLU A 230 -113.78 15.88 -15.84
CA GLU A 230 -114.15 17.26 -16.14
C GLU A 230 -114.66 17.40 -17.60
N ARG A 231 -113.99 16.75 -18.56
CA ARG A 231 -114.48 16.72 -19.95
C ARG A 231 -115.84 16.02 -20.08
N GLU A 232 -116.02 14.88 -19.43
CA GLU A 232 -117.30 14.16 -19.45
C GLU A 232 -118.42 15.01 -18.84
N GLU A 233 -118.15 15.72 -17.74
CA GLU A 233 -119.09 16.67 -17.12
C GLU A 233 -119.43 17.84 -18.06
N THR A 234 -118.43 18.42 -18.73
CA THR A 234 -118.68 19.48 -19.73
C THR A 234 -119.44 19.01 -20.97
N MET A 235 -119.30 17.74 -21.39
CA MET A 235 -120.09 17.18 -22.49
C MET A 235 -121.54 16.86 -22.08
N GLN A 236 -121.77 16.65 -20.78
CA GLN A 236 -123.11 16.42 -20.21
C GLN A 236 -123.78 17.70 -19.73
N SER A 237 -123.13 18.86 -19.86
CA SER A 237 -123.73 20.12 -19.45
C SER A 237 -124.88 20.48 -20.38
N ASP A 238 -125.96 21.01 -19.78
CA ASP A 238 -127.16 21.40 -20.51
C ASP A 238 -126.86 22.38 -21.64
N ASP A 239 -125.87 23.28 -21.45
CA ASP A 239 -125.42 24.25 -22.45
C ASP A 239 -124.82 23.58 -23.71
N TYR A 240 -124.07 22.48 -23.55
CA TYR A 240 -123.51 21.75 -24.68
C TYR A 240 -124.60 20.99 -25.45
N ILE A 241 -125.54 20.39 -24.71
CA ILE A 241 -126.68 19.66 -25.29
C ILE A 241 -127.63 20.63 -26.01
N LEU A 242 -127.92 21.79 -25.42
CA LEU A 242 -128.72 22.85 -26.04
C LEU A 242 -128.09 23.36 -27.33
N ALA A 243 -126.78 23.65 -27.33
CA ALA A 243 -126.09 24.07 -28.56
C ALA A 243 -126.18 23.01 -29.66
N GLN A 244 -126.09 21.72 -29.30
CA GLN A 244 -126.21 20.62 -30.26
C GLN A 244 -127.64 20.49 -30.82
N ILE A 245 -128.67 20.68 -29.98
CA ILE A 245 -130.08 20.69 -30.42
C ILE A 245 -130.37 21.89 -31.32
N GLU A 246 -129.89 23.08 -30.95
CA GLU A 246 -130.07 24.30 -31.75
C GLU A 246 -129.40 24.17 -33.13
N ASP A 247 -128.19 23.59 -33.19
CA ASP A 247 -127.50 23.27 -34.44
C ASP A 247 -128.32 22.27 -35.28
N ASP A 248 -128.82 21.18 -34.68
CA ASP A 248 -129.60 20.16 -35.37
C ASP A 248 -130.95 20.69 -35.90
N GLU A 249 -131.64 21.55 -35.13
CA GLU A 249 -132.85 22.23 -35.58
C GLU A 249 -132.56 23.20 -36.73
N PHE A 250 -131.47 23.96 -36.65
CA PHE A 250 -131.03 24.86 -37.72
C PHE A 250 -130.74 24.10 -39.02
N PHE A 251 -129.99 22.99 -38.95
CA PHE A 251 -129.73 22.17 -40.14
C PHE A 251 -130.98 21.48 -40.67
N GLY A 252 -131.85 20.97 -39.78
CA GLY A 252 -133.13 20.36 -40.16
C GLY A 252 -134.05 21.35 -40.89
N TYR A 253 -134.14 22.58 -40.39
CA TYR A 253 -134.88 23.65 -41.05
C TYR A 253 -134.26 24.05 -42.39
N ALA A 254 -132.94 24.21 -42.45
CA ALA A 254 -132.24 24.53 -43.69
C ALA A 254 -132.45 23.46 -44.78
N ASP A 255 -132.41 22.18 -44.41
CA ASP A 255 -132.69 21.06 -45.31
C ASP A 255 -134.14 21.05 -45.79
N SER A 256 -135.09 21.39 -44.91
CA SER A 256 -136.51 21.51 -45.29
C SER A 256 -136.75 22.62 -46.33
N LEU A 257 -136.05 23.75 -46.18
CA LEU A 257 -136.10 24.88 -47.12
C LEU A 257 -135.48 24.53 -48.47
N VAL A 258 -134.35 23.84 -48.47
CA VAL A 258 -133.72 23.34 -49.71
C VAL A 258 -134.69 22.43 -50.47
N LYS A 259 -135.33 21.47 -49.78
CA LYS A 259 -136.34 20.58 -50.38
C LYS A 259 -137.56 21.33 -50.90
N HIS A 260 -138.04 22.36 -50.21
CA HIS A 260 -139.18 23.16 -50.66
C HIS A 260 -138.85 23.98 -51.92
N CYS A 261 -137.66 24.60 -51.96
CA CYS A 261 -137.19 25.36 -53.11
C CYS A 261 -136.96 24.47 -54.35
N GLU A 262 -136.39 23.26 -54.16
CA GLU A 262 -136.24 22.26 -55.22
C GLU A 262 -137.60 21.85 -55.83
N LYS A 263 -138.63 21.63 -55.00
CA LYS A 263 -139.99 21.30 -55.48
C LYS A 263 -140.65 22.41 -56.29
N GLN A 264 -140.34 23.67 -56.01
CA GLN A 264 -140.86 24.82 -56.77
C GLN A 264 -139.97 25.22 -57.96
N GLY A 265 -138.92 24.45 -58.26
CA GLY A 265 -137.98 24.77 -59.34
C GLY A 265 -137.15 26.04 -59.10
N ARG A 266 -137.02 26.48 -57.85
CA ARG A 266 -136.23 27.66 -57.47
C ARG A 266 -134.77 27.25 -57.20
N PRO A 267 -133.78 28.10 -57.51
CA PRO A 267 -132.37 27.79 -57.28
C PRO A 267 -132.04 27.67 -55.78
N THR A 268 -131.45 26.54 -55.38
CA THR A 268 -131.11 26.23 -53.97
C THR A 268 -129.70 26.62 -53.53
N TYR A 269 -128.85 27.06 -54.47
CA TYR A 269 -127.46 27.41 -54.20
C TYR A 269 -127.25 28.45 -53.09
N PRO A 270 -128.05 29.55 -52.97
CA PRO A 270 -127.85 30.54 -51.92
C PRO A 270 -127.99 29.95 -50.51
N ILE A 271 -128.93 29.03 -50.31
CA ILE A 271 -129.19 28.40 -49.01
C ILE A 271 -128.03 27.47 -48.63
N LYS A 272 -127.58 26.62 -49.56
CA LYS A 272 -126.43 25.71 -49.33
C LYS A 272 -125.16 26.47 -48.97
N LYS A 273 -124.90 27.62 -49.61
CA LYS A 273 -123.75 28.48 -49.30
C LYS A 273 -123.80 29.05 -47.88
N VAL A 274 -124.97 29.42 -47.37
CA VAL A 274 -125.14 29.92 -46.00
C VAL A 274 -124.91 28.79 -44.98
N VAL A 275 -125.44 27.59 -45.24
CA VAL A 275 -125.21 26.41 -44.39
C VAL A 275 -123.72 26.06 -44.31
N GLU A 276 -123.01 26.06 -45.45
CA GLU A 276 -121.56 25.82 -45.47
C GLU A 276 -120.76 26.90 -44.73
N ALA A 277 -121.17 28.16 -44.82
CA ALA A 277 -120.53 29.24 -44.07
C ALA A 277 -120.73 29.08 -42.55
N TYR A 278 -121.93 28.69 -42.12
CA TYR A 278 -122.25 28.41 -40.72
C TYR A 278 -121.40 27.27 -40.16
N LYS A 279 -121.30 26.14 -40.89
CA LYS A 279 -120.43 25.00 -40.50
C LYS A 279 -118.96 25.40 -40.34
N LYS A 280 -118.44 26.28 -41.20
CA LYS A 280 -117.06 26.79 -41.09
C LYS A 280 -116.85 27.71 -39.91
N VAL A 281 -117.78 28.64 -39.65
CA VAL A 281 -117.69 29.60 -38.54
C VAL A 281 -117.76 28.87 -37.19
N ASN A 282 -118.65 27.89 -37.07
CA ASN A 282 -118.84 27.12 -35.84
C ASN A 282 -117.95 25.87 -35.74
N MET A 283 -117.03 25.67 -36.69
CA MET A 283 -116.11 24.52 -36.77
C MET A 283 -116.81 23.14 -36.72
N LEU A 284 -118.01 23.04 -37.29
CA LEU A 284 -118.80 21.81 -37.41
C LEU A 284 -118.46 21.00 -38.68
N ASP A 285 -117.51 21.46 -39.49
CA ASP A 285 -116.98 20.68 -40.60
C ASP A 285 -116.29 19.42 -40.06
N GLU A 286 -116.70 18.24 -40.56
CA GLU A 286 -115.97 16.99 -40.38
C GLU A 286 -114.52 17.21 -40.83
N LYS A 287 -113.63 17.45 -39.86
CA LYS A 287 -112.19 17.43 -40.10
C LYS A 287 -111.87 16.02 -40.57
N ARG A 288 -111.73 15.84 -41.89
CA ARG A 288 -111.06 14.66 -42.44
C ARG A 288 -109.72 14.57 -41.74
N ASP A 289 -109.52 13.50 -40.97
CA ASP A 289 -108.23 13.17 -40.37
C ASP A 289 -107.17 13.30 -41.45
N LYS A 290 -106.35 14.35 -41.38
CA LYS A 290 -105.21 14.49 -42.27
C LYS A 290 -104.17 13.50 -41.79
N ASP A 291 -104.14 12.33 -42.44
CA ASP A 291 -103.08 11.35 -42.27
C ASP A 291 -101.71 12.04 -42.46
N CYS A 292 -100.90 12.03 -41.40
CA CYS A 292 -99.57 12.63 -41.36
C CYS A 292 -98.55 11.97 -42.31
N GLU A 293 -98.97 11.04 -43.16
CA GLU A 293 -98.09 10.32 -44.09
C GLU A 293 -97.58 11.20 -45.25
N SER A 294 -98.42 12.09 -45.79
CA SER A 294 -98.05 12.88 -46.99
C SER A 294 -97.02 13.99 -46.75
N TYR A 295 -96.78 14.40 -45.50
CA TYR A 295 -95.87 15.51 -45.19
C TYR A 295 -94.39 15.09 -45.07
N LEU A 296 -94.10 13.78 -45.07
CA LEU A 296 -92.76 13.23 -44.85
C LEU A 296 -91.99 12.85 -46.12
N GLU A 297 -92.66 12.63 -47.26
CA GLU A 297 -91.98 12.20 -48.48
C GLU A 297 -91.22 13.34 -49.19
N ASP A 298 -91.76 14.57 -49.17
CA ASP A 298 -91.19 15.66 -49.98
C ASP A 298 -89.93 16.33 -49.38
N LYS A 299 -89.72 16.26 -48.05
CA LYS A 299 -88.57 16.93 -47.41
C LYS A 299 -87.37 16.03 -47.10
N TYR A 300 -87.55 14.71 -47.04
CA TYR A 300 -86.50 13.79 -46.53
C TYR A 300 -85.89 12.86 -47.59
N ALA A 301 -86.36 12.86 -48.83
CA ALA A 301 -85.72 12.12 -49.92
C ALA A 301 -84.35 12.71 -50.34
N LYS A 302 -84.09 14.00 -50.11
CA LYS A 302 -82.86 14.69 -50.57
C LYS A 302 -81.68 14.69 -49.57
N ARG A 303 -81.75 14.02 -48.42
CA ARG A 303 -80.70 14.09 -47.37
C ARG A 303 -80.19 12.75 -46.85
N ARG A 304 -80.22 11.68 -47.65
CA ARG A 304 -79.44 10.47 -47.35
C ARG A 304 -78.05 10.60 -47.94
N GLY A 305 -77.07 11.05 -47.15
CA GLY A 305 -75.65 10.97 -47.54
C GLY A 305 -74.70 12.03 -46.99
N VAL A 306 -75.16 13.11 -46.36
CA VAL A 306 -74.27 14.19 -45.92
C VAL A 306 -74.15 14.18 -44.39
N MET A 307 -72.97 13.81 -43.89
CA MET A 307 -72.60 14.03 -42.49
C MET A 307 -72.74 15.52 -42.16
N VAL A 308 -73.43 15.82 -41.07
CA VAL A 308 -73.66 17.20 -40.64
C VAL A 308 -72.36 17.72 -40.02
N ASN A 309 -71.80 18.78 -40.62
CA ASN A 309 -70.70 19.64 -40.18
C ASN A 309 -69.25 19.11 -40.31
N THR A 310 -68.64 19.31 -41.48
CA THR A 310 -67.18 19.35 -41.66
C THR A 310 -66.71 20.80 -41.86
N SER A 311 -66.81 21.62 -40.81
CA SER A 311 -66.13 22.91 -40.75
C SER A 311 -64.92 22.75 -39.82
N PRO A 312 -63.68 23.12 -40.24
CA PRO A 312 -62.50 22.95 -39.39
C PRO A 312 -62.65 23.71 -38.07
N GLY A 313 -62.54 23.01 -36.93
CA GLY A 313 -62.54 23.61 -35.59
C GLY A 313 -63.74 23.33 -34.68
N LYS A 314 -64.75 22.55 -35.10
CA LYS A 314 -65.84 22.09 -34.20
C LYS A 314 -65.76 20.58 -34.01
N MET A 315 -65.77 20.10 -32.76
CA MET A 315 -65.75 18.67 -32.46
C MET A 315 -67.05 18.01 -32.95
N CYS A 316 -66.92 16.89 -33.67
CA CYS A 316 -68.06 16.09 -34.12
C CYS A 316 -68.82 15.56 -32.90
N HIS A 317 -70.05 16.02 -32.68
CA HIS A 317 -70.91 15.45 -31.65
C HIS A 317 -71.51 14.15 -32.16
N HIS A 318 -71.46 13.10 -31.33
CA HIS A 318 -72.18 11.87 -31.62
C HIS A 318 -73.68 12.19 -31.69
N PRO A 319 -74.44 11.74 -32.71
CA PRO A 319 -75.87 12.07 -32.86
C PRO A 319 -76.76 11.57 -31.71
N ARG A 320 -76.21 10.79 -30.77
CA ARG A 320 -76.90 10.36 -29.53
C ARG A 320 -76.95 11.46 -28.47
N THR A 321 -75.97 12.36 -28.45
CA THR A 321 -75.72 13.34 -27.38
C THR A 321 -75.86 14.79 -27.84
N ASP A 322 -76.24 15.03 -29.11
CA ASP A 322 -76.42 16.39 -29.62
C ASP A 322 -77.73 17.01 -29.09
N PRO A 323 -77.66 18.10 -28.30
CA PRO A 323 -78.82 18.77 -27.75
C PRO A 323 -79.73 19.44 -28.81
N ASN A 324 -79.25 19.64 -30.05
CA ASN A 324 -80.07 20.18 -31.15
C ASN A 324 -80.88 19.12 -31.92
N TYR A 325 -80.72 17.83 -31.61
CA TYR A 325 -81.45 16.75 -32.28
C TYR A 325 -82.87 16.58 -31.70
N ARG A 326 -83.87 17.26 -32.28
CA ARG A 326 -85.29 17.12 -31.89
C ARG A 326 -85.86 15.77 -32.35
N ARG A 327 -86.10 14.84 -31.41
CA ARG A 327 -86.65 13.50 -31.69
C ARG A 327 -88.19 13.51 -31.75
N CYS A 328 -88.77 12.99 -32.85
CA CYS A 328 -90.15 12.46 -32.83
C CYS A 328 -90.22 11.22 -31.94
N LYS A 329 -91.30 11.02 -31.17
CA LYS A 329 -91.54 9.80 -30.38
C LYS A 329 -91.46 8.52 -31.22
N CYS A 330 -91.89 8.60 -32.48
CA CYS A 330 -91.87 7.51 -33.47
C CYS A 330 -90.47 7.01 -33.89
N GLN A 331 -89.41 7.81 -33.73
CA GLN A 331 -88.03 7.42 -34.08
C GLN A 331 -87.31 6.66 -32.97
N LYS A 332 -87.79 6.70 -31.72
CA LYS A 332 -87.14 5.99 -30.61
C LYS A 332 -87.30 4.47 -30.69
N GLU A 333 -88.26 3.93 -31.44
CA GLU A 333 -88.49 2.47 -31.49
C GLU A 333 -87.79 1.81 -32.70
N ARG A 334 -87.53 2.56 -33.78
CA ARG A 334 -86.86 2.02 -34.99
C ARG A 334 -85.33 1.96 -34.91
N ILE A 335 -84.69 2.67 -33.97
CA ILE A 335 -83.23 2.68 -33.80
C ILE A 335 -82.77 1.59 -32.81
N PHE A 336 -83.69 0.93 -32.10
CA PHE A 336 -83.40 -0.12 -31.11
C PHE A 336 -83.83 -1.52 -31.55
N LYS A 337 -84.20 -1.69 -32.83
CA LYS A 337 -84.03 -2.93 -33.58
C LYS A 337 -82.81 -2.75 -34.48
#